data_AF-Q9LXP6-F1
#
_entry.id   AF-Q9LXP6-F1
#
_cell.length_a   1.000
_cell.length_b   1.000
_cell.length_c   1.000
_cell.angle_alpha   90.00
_cell.angle_beta   90.00
_cell.angle_gamma   90.00
#
_symmetry.space_group_name_H-M   'P 1'
#
loop_
_entity.id
_entity.type
_entity.pdbx_description
1 polymer ?
#
loop_
_entity_poly.entity_id
_entity_poly.type
_entity_poly.pdbx_seq_one_letter_code
_entity_poly.pdbx_strand_id
1 'polypeptide(L)'
;MRMNHKTLVTNFVIFLLVQISNLSLEVNSLSAYNKKDYRSEFKVRPNTVVRMVITNDLFGVKNGNAGFVCAKGGNKVWKRSKPGDRYVVVEFKYDGKMRHTFTHCHLRSNFGFVNFPVSVHPDTSAQCYPSYVCGYSVRKDGVFYKPEKKLYRWK
;
A
#
# COMPACT_ATOMS: atom_id res chain seq x y z
N MET A 1 -42.47 35.85 16.79
CA MET A 1 -42.16 35.92 15.34
C MET A 1 -42.69 34.64 14.69
N ARG A 2 -43.85 34.70 14.02
CA ARG A 2 -44.46 33.50 13.39
C ARG A 2 -43.75 33.31 12.05
N MET A 3 -42.86 32.31 11.94
CA MET A 3 -42.25 32.00 10.65
C MET A 3 -43.36 31.68 9.65
N ASN A 4 -43.31 32.33 8.48
CA ASN A 4 -44.25 32.07 7.41
C ASN A 4 -44.14 30.60 7.00
N HIS A 5 -45.28 29.89 6.91
CA HIS A 5 -45.34 28.50 6.49
C HIS A 5 -44.59 28.27 5.16
N LYS A 6 -44.68 29.22 4.22
CA LYS A 6 -43.93 29.16 2.96
C LYS A 6 -42.42 29.12 3.19
N THR A 7 -41.89 29.99 4.07
CA THR A 7 -40.46 30.03 4.41
C THR A 7 -39.99 28.74 5.10
N LEU A 8 -40.82 28.17 5.98
CA LEU A 8 -40.49 26.92 6.67
C LEU A 8 -40.39 25.75 5.69
N VAL A 9 -41.35 25.64 4.76
CA VAL A 9 -41.32 24.64 3.68
C VAL A 9 -40.11 24.86 2.77
N THR A 10 -39.83 26.10 2.35
CA THR A 10 -38.67 26.40 1.50
C THR A 10 -37.36 26.02 2.18
N ASN A 11 -37.17 26.37 3.45
CA ASN A 11 -35.96 26.02 4.20
C ASN A 11 -35.80 24.50 4.36
N PHE A 12 -36.90 23.78 4.61
CA PHE A 12 -36.87 22.33 4.70
C PHE A 12 -36.48 21.67 3.37
N VAL A 13 -37.04 22.15 2.25
CA VAL A 13 -36.67 21.68 0.91
C VAL A 13 -35.20 21.96 0.61
N ILE A 14 -34.71 23.16 0.90
CA ILE A 14 -33.29 23.50 0.73
C ILE A 14 -32.40 22.57 1.56
N PHE A 15 -32.74 22.35 2.83
CA PHE A 15 -31.96 21.45 3.69
C PHE A 15 -31.94 20.02 3.13
N LEU A 16 -33.08 19.52 2.66
CA LEU A 16 -33.18 18.19 2.06
C LEU A 16 -32.34 18.07 0.78
N LEU A 17 -32.37 19.09 -0.08
CA LEU A 17 -31.55 19.16 -1.30
C LEU A 17 -30.05 19.16 -0.96
N VAL A 18 -29.63 19.90 0.07
CA VAL A 18 -28.23 19.92 0.52
C VAL A 18 -27.79 18.55 1.05
N GLN A 19 -28.65 17.87 1.82
CA GLN A 19 -28.36 16.51 2.30
C GLN A 19 -28.24 15.50 1.14
N ILE A 20 -29.14 15.57 0.16
CA ILE A 20 -29.07 14.71 -1.04
C ILE A 20 -27.82 15.01 -1.86
N SER A 21 -27.45 16.27 -2.04
CA SER A 21 -26.23 16.62 -2.78
C SER A 21 -24.98 16.10 -2.07
N ASN A 22 -24.89 16.25 -0.75
CA ASN A 22 -23.76 15.74 0.03
C ASN A 22 -23.66 14.21 -0.04
N LEU A 23 -24.80 13.50 0.10
CA LEU A 23 -24.83 12.04 -0.01
C LEU A 23 -24.41 11.57 -1.42
N SER A 24 -24.88 12.25 -2.47
CA SER A 24 -24.50 11.91 -3.85
C SER A 24 -23.02 12.16 -4.12
N LEU A 25 -22.44 13.23 -3.58
CA LEU A 25 -20.99 13.49 -3.64
C LEU A 25 -20.19 12.39 -2.93
N GLU A 26 -20.59 11.99 -1.72
CA GLU A 26 -19.93 10.90 -0.99
C GLU A 26 -20.04 9.57 -1.74
N VAL A 27 -21.22 9.20 -2.22
CA VAL A 27 -21.44 7.96 -2.99
C VAL A 27 -20.66 7.98 -4.30
N ASN A 28 -20.67 9.09 -5.05
CA ASN A 28 -19.89 9.23 -6.26
C ASN A 28 -18.39 9.15 -5.99
N SER A 29 -17.91 9.78 -4.92
CA SER A 29 -16.51 9.72 -4.49
C SER A 29 -16.10 8.27 -4.14
N LEU A 30 -16.98 7.53 -3.44
CA LEU A 30 -16.78 6.14 -3.10
C LEU A 30 -16.81 5.26 -4.37
N SER A 31 -17.69 5.55 -5.32
CA SER A 31 -17.76 4.86 -6.61
C SER A 31 -16.49 5.08 -7.45
N ALA A 32 -16.00 6.32 -7.49
CA ALA A 32 -14.82 6.73 -8.25
C ALA A 32 -13.54 6.14 -7.64
N TYR A 33 -13.45 6.16 -6.31
CA TYR A 33 -12.39 5.47 -5.56
C TYR A 33 -12.42 3.95 -5.79
N ASN A 34 -13.61 3.36 -5.85
CA ASN A 34 -13.81 1.95 -6.19
C ASN A 34 -13.62 1.63 -7.70
N LYS A 35 -13.49 2.65 -8.56
CA LYS A 35 -13.38 2.53 -10.02
C LYS A 35 -11.96 2.49 -10.55
N LYS A 36 -10.91 2.41 -9.70
CA LYS A 36 -9.56 2.15 -10.24
C LYS A 36 -9.62 0.84 -11.02
N ASP A 37 -9.60 0.97 -12.34
CA ASP A 37 -9.92 -0.10 -13.28
C ASP A 37 -8.69 -0.99 -13.38
N TYR A 38 -8.53 -1.87 -12.40
CA TYR A 38 -7.51 -2.91 -12.45
C TYR A 38 -7.81 -3.76 -13.68
N ARG A 39 -6.80 -3.97 -14.54
CA ARG A 39 -7.01 -4.73 -15.77
C ARG A 39 -7.62 -6.09 -15.41
N SER A 40 -8.62 -6.52 -16.18
CA SER A 40 -9.33 -7.78 -15.96
C SER A 40 -8.41 -9.02 -15.99
N GLU A 41 -7.19 -8.89 -16.52
CA GLU A 41 -6.12 -9.90 -16.50
C GLU A 41 -5.52 -10.14 -15.10
N PHE A 42 -5.61 -9.18 -14.18
CA PHE A 42 -5.05 -9.29 -12.83
C PHE A 42 -6.10 -9.76 -11.83
N LYS A 43 -6.53 -11.01 -11.96
CA LYS A 43 -7.44 -11.65 -11.00
C LYS A 43 -6.64 -12.32 -9.88
N VAL A 44 -6.93 -11.93 -8.64
CA VAL A 44 -6.46 -12.61 -7.44
C VAL A 44 -7.64 -13.35 -6.81
N ARG A 45 -7.46 -14.62 -6.44
CA ARG A 45 -8.53 -15.42 -5.83
C ARG A 45 -8.99 -14.76 -4.51
N PRO A 46 -10.29 -14.83 -4.19
CA PRO A 46 -10.78 -14.44 -2.87
C PRO A 46 -10.02 -15.18 -1.76
N ASN A 47 -9.82 -14.50 -0.63
CA ASN A 47 -9.05 -14.97 0.53
C ASN A 47 -7.55 -15.23 0.29
N THR A 48 -6.99 -14.98 -0.90
CA THR A 48 -5.54 -15.05 -1.11
C THR A 48 -4.81 -14.14 -0.14
N VAL A 49 -3.75 -14.68 0.47
CA VAL A 49 -2.82 -13.94 1.32
C VAL A 49 -1.56 -13.63 0.53
N VAL A 50 -1.27 -12.34 0.38
CA VAL A 50 -0.07 -11.82 -0.28
C VAL A 50 0.91 -11.34 0.77
N ARG A 51 2.18 -11.72 0.58
CA ARG A 51 3.27 -11.33 1.47
C ARG A 51 4.30 -10.53 0.70
N MET A 52 4.53 -9.29 1.12
CA MET A 52 5.66 -8.50 0.66
C MET A 52 6.84 -8.86 1.54
N VAL A 53 7.89 -9.43 0.96
CA VAL A 53 9.08 -9.90 1.68
C VAL A 53 10.28 -9.08 1.24
N ILE A 54 11.05 -8.59 2.21
CA ILE A 54 12.38 -8.03 1.98
C ILE A 54 13.44 -9.06 2.36
N THR A 55 14.39 -9.29 1.45
CA THR A 55 15.56 -10.14 1.68
C THR A 55 16.83 -9.31 1.61
N ASN A 56 17.73 -9.49 2.57
CA ASN A 56 19.06 -8.92 2.49
C ASN A 56 19.98 -9.81 1.64
N ASP A 57 20.21 -9.44 0.38
CA ASP A 57 21.02 -10.21 -0.59
C ASP A 57 22.47 -9.70 -0.66
N LEU A 58 22.97 -9.00 0.37
CA LEU A 58 24.36 -8.53 0.46
C LEU A 58 25.37 -9.63 0.85
N PHE A 59 25.24 -10.83 0.27
CA PHE A 59 26.15 -11.96 0.50
C PHE A 59 27.58 -11.63 0.06
N GLY A 60 28.57 -12.09 0.85
CA GLY A 60 29.99 -11.88 0.56
C GLY A 60 30.43 -10.42 0.60
N VAL A 61 29.55 -9.48 1.00
CA VAL A 61 29.89 -8.07 1.12
C VAL A 61 30.46 -7.80 2.51
N LYS A 62 31.67 -7.23 2.58
CA LYS A 62 32.22 -6.72 3.83
C LYS A 62 31.24 -5.71 4.42
N ASN A 63 30.76 -5.97 5.64
CA ASN A 63 29.71 -5.19 6.31
C ASN A 63 28.37 -5.15 5.55
N GLY A 64 27.94 -6.26 4.96
CA GLY A 64 26.63 -6.42 4.30
C GLY A 64 25.40 -6.35 5.24
N ASN A 65 25.54 -5.82 6.45
CA ASN A 65 24.43 -5.62 7.35
C ASN A 65 23.58 -4.43 6.88
N ALA A 66 22.27 -4.55 7.05
CA ALA A 66 21.31 -3.49 6.77
C ALA A 66 20.40 -3.28 7.98
N GLY A 67 19.90 -2.06 8.13
CA GLY A 67 18.80 -1.73 9.03
C GLY A 67 17.62 -1.27 8.19
N PHE A 68 16.40 -1.70 8.52
CA PHE A 68 15.22 -1.17 7.85
C PHE A 68 14.03 -1.01 8.79
N VAL A 69 13.12 -0.11 8.42
CA VAL A 69 11.90 0.20 9.15
C VAL A 69 10.80 0.54 8.16
N CYS A 70 9.58 0.08 8.42
CA CYS A 70 8.40 0.40 7.63
C CYS A 70 7.37 1.10 8.51
N ALA A 71 6.81 2.21 8.03
CA ALA A 71 5.90 3.06 8.80
C ALA A 71 4.44 2.61 8.61
N LYS A 72 4.04 1.51 9.25
CA LYS A 72 2.61 1.21 9.46
C LYS A 72 2.30 1.30 10.96
N GLY A 73 1.38 2.17 11.34
CA GLY A 73 0.82 2.23 12.70
C GLY A 73 1.70 2.85 13.80
N GLY A 74 2.56 3.82 13.48
CA GLY A 74 3.25 4.64 14.49
C GLY A 74 4.53 4.04 15.08
N ASN A 75 4.64 2.71 15.19
CA ASN A 75 5.83 2.05 15.75
C ASN A 75 6.91 1.81 14.68
N LYS A 76 7.80 2.79 14.54
CA LYS A 76 9.00 2.74 13.70
C LYS A 76 10.10 1.88 14.33
N VAL A 77 9.83 0.59 14.54
CA VAL A 77 10.83 -0.33 15.07
C VAL A 77 11.83 -0.70 13.98
N TRP A 78 13.09 -0.35 14.20
CA TRP A 78 14.18 -0.73 13.32
C TRP A 78 14.49 -2.22 13.43
N LYS A 79 14.48 -2.91 12.29
CA LYS A 79 14.95 -4.29 12.16
C LYS A 79 16.39 -4.28 11.68
N ARG A 80 17.28 -4.91 12.45
CA ARG A 80 18.65 -5.21 12.04
C ARG A 80 18.62 -6.49 11.21
N SER A 81 19.32 -6.49 10.07
CA SER A 81 19.33 -7.58 9.11
C SER A 81 20.75 -7.91 8.67
N LYS A 82 21.10 -9.19 8.77
CA LYS A 82 22.31 -9.78 8.20
C LYS A 82 22.04 -10.29 6.78
N PRO A 83 23.08 -10.48 5.95
CA PRO A 83 22.94 -11.16 4.65
C PRO A 83 22.24 -12.52 4.80
N GLY A 84 21.21 -12.76 4.00
CA GLY A 84 20.35 -13.94 4.05
C GLY A 84 19.07 -13.79 4.85
N ASP A 85 18.97 -12.78 5.72
CA ASP A 85 17.75 -12.55 6.50
C ASP A 85 16.58 -12.15 5.60
N ARG A 86 15.37 -12.61 5.95
CA ARG A 86 14.12 -12.37 5.24
C ARG A 86 13.03 -11.91 6.20
N TYR A 87 12.27 -10.89 5.81
CA TYR A 87 11.19 -10.38 6.64
C TYR A 87 9.93 -10.10 5.82
N VAL A 88 8.78 -10.52 6.34
CA VAL A 88 7.48 -10.04 5.86
C VAL A 88 7.30 -8.61 6.36
N VAL A 89 7.21 -7.65 5.42
CA VAL A 89 6.98 -6.23 5.72
C VAL A 89 5.50 -5.86 5.63
N VAL A 90 4.74 -6.58 4.79
CA VAL A 90 3.30 -6.46 4.67
C VAL A 90 2.74 -7.86 4.45
N GLU A 91 1.73 -8.23 5.24
CA GLU A 91 0.82 -9.33 4.94
C GLU A 91 -0.55 -8.73 4.64
N PHE A 92 -1.15 -9.13 3.53
CA PHE A 92 -2.41 -8.59 3.04
C PHE A 92 -3.32 -9.73 2.57
N LYS A 93 -4.56 -9.76 3.05
CA LYS A 93 -5.55 -10.76 2.65
C LYS A 93 -6.63 -10.11 1.78
N TYR A 94 -6.92 -10.72 0.64
CA TYR A 94 -8.05 -10.34 -0.22
C TYR A 94 -9.39 -10.87 0.33
N ASP A 95 -9.81 -10.38 1.49
CA ASP A 95 -11.08 -10.76 2.15
C ASP A 95 -12.26 -9.84 1.81
N GLY A 96 -12.05 -8.86 0.93
CA GLY A 96 -13.05 -7.88 0.53
C GLY A 96 -13.18 -6.68 1.48
N LYS A 97 -12.54 -6.69 2.66
CA LYS A 97 -12.56 -5.54 3.60
C LYS A 97 -11.65 -4.41 3.15
N MET A 98 -10.50 -4.77 2.60
CA MET A 98 -9.55 -3.83 2.00
C MET A 98 -9.25 -4.27 0.56
N ARG A 99 -9.07 -3.31 -0.34
CA ARG A 99 -8.71 -3.57 -1.75
C ARG A 99 -7.21 -3.50 -2.01
N HIS A 100 -6.53 -2.65 -1.25
CA HIS A 100 -5.09 -2.47 -1.31
C HIS A 100 -4.55 -2.01 0.05
N THR A 101 -3.25 -2.08 0.22
CA THR A 101 -2.55 -1.46 1.35
C THR A 101 -1.24 -0.88 0.87
N PHE A 102 -0.74 0.14 1.56
CA PHE A 102 0.55 0.76 1.27
C PHE A 102 1.29 1.08 2.57
N THR A 103 2.61 1.08 2.52
CA THR A 103 3.50 1.57 3.57
C THR A 103 4.77 2.12 2.94
N HIS A 104 5.43 3.04 3.63
CA HIS A 104 6.77 3.49 3.24
C HIS A 104 7.81 2.79 4.10
N CYS A 105 8.88 2.34 3.46
CA CYS A 105 10.02 1.75 4.14
C CYS A 105 11.26 2.61 3.93
N HIS A 106 12.06 2.70 4.97
CA HIS A 106 13.37 3.31 4.97
C HIS A 106 14.41 2.25 5.31
N LEU A 107 15.48 2.18 4.53
CA LEU A 107 16.55 1.21 4.70
C LEU A 107 17.90 1.93 4.68
N ARG A 108 18.81 1.48 5.54
CA ARG A 108 20.19 1.94 5.64
C ARG A 108 21.15 0.76 5.57
N SER A 109 22.27 0.96 4.91
CA SER A 109 23.41 0.04 4.89
C SER A 109 24.69 0.85 4.76
N ASN A 110 25.84 0.17 4.66
CA ASN A 110 27.10 0.84 4.36
C ASN A 110 27.16 1.46 2.96
N PHE A 111 26.20 1.17 2.08
CA PHE A 111 26.09 1.80 0.77
C PHE A 111 25.28 3.11 0.77
N GLY A 112 24.73 3.51 1.92
CA GLY A 112 23.88 4.69 2.04
C GLY A 112 22.47 4.34 2.50
N PHE A 113 21.49 5.14 2.09
CA PHE A 113 20.10 4.93 2.45
C PHE A 113 19.16 4.92 1.25
N VAL A 114 18.00 4.29 1.41
CA VAL A 114 16.97 4.27 0.39
C VAL A 114 15.59 4.33 1.04
N ASN A 115 14.72 5.16 0.45
CA ASN A 115 13.31 5.21 0.77
C ASN A 115 12.54 4.57 -0.38
N PHE A 116 11.69 3.60 -0.08
CA PHE A 116 10.89 2.92 -1.10
C PHE A 116 9.48 2.63 -0.59
N PRO A 117 8.45 2.79 -1.45
CA PRO A 117 7.10 2.40 -1.13
C PRO A 117 6.93 0.88 -1.28
N VAL A 118 6.09 0.32 -0.42
CA VAL A 118 5.56 -1.04 -0.53
C VAL A 118 4.06 -0.95 -0.68
N SER A 119 3.55 -1.28 -1.86
CA SER A 119 2.12 -1.25 -2.18
C SER A 119 1.66 -2.65 -2.58
N VAL A 120 0.51 -3.06 -2.06
CA VAL A 120 -0.16 -4.31 -2.43
C VAL A 120 -1.49 -3.97 -3.06
N HIS A 121 -1.64 -4.29 -4.34
CA HIS A 121 -2.88 -4.22 -5.11
C HIS A 121 -2.97 -5.44 -6.06
N PRO A 122 -4.14 -5.71 -6.69
CA PRO A 122 -4.35 -6.91 -7.49
C PRO A 122 -3.25 -7.14 -8.54
N ASP A 123 -2.84 -6.10 -9.28
CA ASP A 123 -1.78 -6.21 -10.30
C ASP A 123 -0.43 -6.67 -9.71
N THR A 124 0.05 -6.00 -8.65
CA THR A 124 1.31 -6.40 -7.99
C THR A 124 1.24 -7.83 -7.46
N SER A 125 0.08 -8.23 -6.95
CA SER A 125 -0.14 -9.56 -6.39
C SER A 125 -0.15 -10.63 -7.49
N ALA A 126 -0.74 -10.33 -8.63
CA ALA A 126 -0.78 -11.21 -9.80
C ALA A 126 0.62 -11.45 -10.37
N GLN A 127 1.53 -10.47 -10.35
CA GLN A 127 2.92 -10.64 -10.78
C GLN A 127 3.71 -11.65 -9.94
N CYS A 128 3.24 -12.00 -8.74
CA CYS A 128 3.91 -12.92 -7.82
C CYS A 128 3.20 -14.30 -7.72
N TYR A 129 2.17 -14.53 -8.53
CA TYR A 129 1.53 -15.84 -8.67
C TYR A 129 2.54 -16.89 -9.17
N PRO A 130 2.49 -18.15 -8.72
CA PRO A 130 1.51 -18.74 -7.80
C PRO A 130 1.81 -18.58 -6.31
N SER A 131 3.01 -18.12 -5.96
CA SER A 131 3.45 -18.06 -4.56
C SER A 131 2.76 -16.96 -3.75
N TYR A 132 2.35 -15.87 -4.41
CA TYR A 132 1.89 -14.63 -3.78
C TYR A 132 2.90 -14.05 -2.76
N VAL A 133 4.19 -14.35 -2.97
CA VAL A 133 5.30 -13.77 -2.22
C VAL A 133 6.06 -12.81 -3.13
N CYS A 134 5.83 -11.51 -2.94
CA CYS A 134 6.48 -10.47 -3.72
C CYS A 134 7.77 -10.02 -3.03
N GLY A 135 8.90 -10.14 -3.75
CA GLY A 135 10.23 -9.95 -3.16
C GLY A 135 10.86 -8.59 -3.46
N TYR A 136 11.32 -7.92 -2.41
CA TYR A 136 12.35 -6.90 -2.44
C TYR A 136 13.71 -7.51 -2.10
N SER A 137 14.75 -7.11 -2.81
CA SER A 137 16.11 -7.62 -2.69
C SER A 137 17.05 -6.46 -2.37
N VAL A 138 17.68 -6.48 -1.20
CA VAL A 138 18.71 -5.50 -0.83
C VAL A 138 20.03 -5.92 -1.47
N ARG A 139 20.56 -5.09 -2.36
CA ARG A 139 21.73 -5.36 -3.21
C ARG A 139 22.73 -4.21 -3.15
N LYS A 140 23.93 -4.41 -3.71
CA LYS A 140 24.99 -3.38 -3.77
C LYS A 140 24.56 -2.11 -4.50
N ASP A 141 23.61 -2.22 -5.44
CA ASP A 141 23.09 -1.13 -6.28
C ASP A 141 21.80 -0.49 -5.74
N GLY A 142 21.16 -1.07 -4.72
CA GLY A 142 19.97 -0.51 -4.09
C GLY A 142 19.02 -1.58 -3.56
N VAL A 143 17.74 -1.24 -3.49
CA VAL A 143 16.66 -2.19 -3.23
C VAL A 143 15.95 -2.50 -4.55
N PHE A 144 15.99 -3.74 -4.98
CA PHE A 144 15.37 -4.20 -6.21
C PHE A 144 14.04 -4.89 -5.94
N TYR A 145 12.97 -4.37 -6.52
CA TYR A 145 11.66 -4.98 -6.49
C TYR A 145 11.54 -5.96 -7.68
N LYS A 146 11.57 -7.26 -7.37
CA LYS A 146 11.66 -8.34 -8.38
C LYS A 146 10.47 -8.36 -9.36
N PRO A 147 9.20 -8.23 -8.91
CA PRO A 147 8.03 -8.33 -9.80
C PRO A 147 8.01 -7.28 -10.93
N GLU A 148 8.34 -6.03 -10.62
CA GLU A 148 8.33 -4.92 -11.59
C GLU A 148 9.72 -4.62 -12.20
N LYS A 149 10.75 -5.41 -11.86
CA LYS A 149 12.15 -5.14 -12.23
C LYS A 149 12.60 -3.71 -11.89
N LYS A 150 12.12 -3.16 -10.78
CA LYS A 150 12.34 -1.77 -10.40
C LYS A 150 13.45 -1.64 -9.37
N LEU A 151 14.42 -0.77 -9.62
CA LEU A 151 15.54 -0.51 -8.72
C LEU A 151 15.37 0.84 -8.00
N TYR A 152 15.37 0.79 -6.67
CA TYR A 152 15.49 1.97 -5.81
C TYR A 152 16.95 2.12 -5.40
N ARG A 153 17.67 3.03 -6.06
CA ARG A 153 19.09 3.24 -5.82
C ARG A 153 19.37 3.83 -4.44
N TRP A 154 20.54 3.51 -3.91
CA TRP A 154 21.09 4.17 -2.73
C TRP A 154 21.24 5.69 -2.95
N LYS A 155 21.11 6.44 -1.86
CA LYS A 155 21.39 7.87 -1.73
C LYS A 155 22.44 8.08 -0.65
#